data_AF-A0A3R9LBB7-F1
#
_entry.id   AF-A0A3R9LBB7-F1
#
_cell.length_a   1.000
_cell.length_b   1.000
_cell.length_c   1.000
_cell.angle_alpha   90.00
_cell.angle_beta   90.00
_cell.angle_gamma   90.00
#
_symmetry.space_group_name_H-M   'P 1'
#
loop_
_entity.id
_entity.type
_entity.pdbx_description
1 polymer ?
#
loop_
_entity_poly.entity_id
_entity_poly.type
_entity_poly.pdbx_seq_one_letter_code
_entity_poly.pdbx_strand_id
1 'polypeptide(L)'
;MRIDFSTNNPRWGISGISFATLEEYVYVLGFLTNTRHYQSYDGSPHTPYDKSVEIKIEGNYVDGAWAKECRIHYLKDESSLRNLSQSLSDASSAGRPTHGIIARINSNEFINHLISDYNFDVSRTGRYSEFVLPPLKDIVLAKLENSLLNDGLDVDGFIGIFEEGFNL
;
A
#
# COMPACT_ATOMS: atom_id res chain seq x y z
N MET A 1 17.10 -1.80 -3.86
CA MET A 1 15.66 -1.73 -3.62
C MET A 1 15.27 -0.28 -3.41
N ARG A 2 14.17 0.16 -4.04
CA ARG A 2 13.66 1.54 -3.94
C ARG A 2 12.77 1.66 -2.70
N ILE A 3 13.00 2.68 -1.86
CA ILE A 3 12.16 2.99 -0.68
C ILE A 3 11.55 4.40 -0.72
N ASP A 4 11.96 5.24 -1.67
CA ASP A 4 11.39 6.56 -1.92
C ASP A 4 10.52 6.52 -3.19
N PHE A 5 9.22 6.68 -3.01
CA PHE A 5 8.18 6.72 -4.04
C PHE A 5 7.52 8.10 -4.11
N SER A 6 8.23 9.14 -3.66
CA SER A 6 7.79 10.52 -3.82
C SER A 6 8.01 11.00 -5.25
N THR A 7 7.18 11.95 -5.67
CA THR A 7 7.25 12.64 -6.95
C THR A 7 7.16 14.13 -6.72
N ASN A 8 7.93 14.90 -7.47
CA ASN A 8 7.87 16.35 -7.43
C ASN A 8 6.84 16.86 -8.45
N ASN A 9 5.66 17.25 -7.98
CA ASN A 9 4.66 17.87 -8.83
C ASN A 9 4.89 19.39 -8.87
N PRO A 10 5.08 20.01 -10.06
CA PRO A 10 5.34 21.45 -10.18
C PRO A 10 4.29 22.36 -9.53
N ARG A 11 3.06 21.89 -9.32
CA ARG A 11 1.95 22.69 -8.80
C ARG A 11 1.71 22.52 -7.29
N TRP A 12 2.13 21.41 -6.68
CA TRP A 12 1.80 21.06 -5.29
C TRP A 12 3.00 20.57 -4.49
N GLY A 13 4.20 20.53 -5.09
CA GLY A 13 5.44 20.10 -4.44
C GLY A 13 5.63 18.58 -4.41
N ILE A 14 6.50 18.14 -3.51
CA ILE A 14 6.82 16.72 -3.32
C ILE A 14 5.63 16.01 -2.67
N SER A 15 5.20 14.89 -3.25
CA SER A 15 4.08 14.08 -2.77
C SER A 15 4.32 12.60 -3.05
N GLY A 16 3.75 11.71 -2.23
CA GLY A 16 3.97 10.26 -2.31
C GLY A 16 4.51 9.72 -1.00
N ILE A 17 4.91 8.44 -1.00
CA ILE A 17 5.44 7.76 0.18
C ILE A 17 6.96 7.72 0.06
N SER A 18 7.67 8.17 1.10
CA SER A 18 9.09 7.87 1.29
C SER A 18 9.23 7.12 2.60
N PHE A 19 9.59 5.85 2.53
CA PHE A 19 9.80 5.04 3.74
C PHE A 19 11.08 5.48 4.45
N ALA A 20 11.05 5.51 5.79
CA ALA A 20 12.19 5.92 6.59
C ALA A 20 13.32 4.89 6.52
N THR A 21 12.95 3.60 6.44
CA THR A 21 13.90 2.49 6.35
C THR A 21 13.39 1.40 5.42
N LEU A 22 14.29 0.48 5.01
CA LEU A 22 13.92 -0.67 4.21
C LEU A 22 13.05 -1.65 5.00
N GLU A 23 13.27 -1.76 6.32
CA GLU A 23 12.48 -2.57 7.23
C GLU A 23 11.02 -2.11 7.26
N GLU A 24 10.77 -0.80 7.39
CA GLU A 24 9.41 -0.25 7.34
C GLU A 24 8.73 -0.54 6.00
N TYR A 25 9.47 -0.39 4.89
CA TYR A 25 8.97 -0.75 3.57
C TYR A 25 8.57 -2.23 3.46
N VAL A 26 9.43 -3.14 3.92
CA VAL A 26 9.19 -4.60 3.85
C VAL A 26 8.03 -5.00 4.76
N TYR A 27 7.95 -4.40 5.95
CA TYR A 27 6.84 -4.59 6.89
C TYR A 27 5.49 -4.20 6.26
N VAL A 28 5.43 -3.01 5.65
CA VAL A 28 4.23 -2.53 4.95
C VAL A 28 3.90 -3.40 3.73
N LEU A 29 4.91 -3.88 3.00
CA LEU A 29 4.69 -4.81 1.88
C LEU A 29 4.04 -6.11 2.37
N GLY A 30 4.50 -6.66 3.50
CA GLY A 30 3.89 -7.82 4.16
C GLY A 30 2.43 -7.56 4.50
N PHE A 31 2.16 -6.45 5.18
CA PHE A 31 0.79 -6.02 5.51
C PHE A 31 -0.11 -5.90 4.28
N LEU A 32 0.35 -5.25 3.20
CA LEU A 32 -0.44 -5.08 1.98
C LEU A 32 -0.58 -6.38 1.17
N THR A 33 0.19 -7.42 1.47
CA THR A 33 0.09 -8.72 0.79
C THR A 33 -1.01 -9.61 1.37
N ASN A 34 -1.41 -9.39 2.63
CA ASN A 34 -2.46 -10.19 3.25
C ASN A 34 -3.85 -9.68 2.83
N THR A 35 -4.60 -10.51 2.08
CA THR A 35 -5.95 -10.19 1.62
C THR A 35 -6.94 -9.94 2.77
N ARG A 36 -6.68 -10.46 3.98
CA ARG A 36 -7.50 -10.25 5.18
C ARG A 36 -7.56 -8.78 5.60
N HIS A 37 -6.49 -8.03 5.34
CA HIS A 37 -6.43 -6.59 5.65
C HIS A 37 -7.29 -5.75 4.70
N TYR A 38 -7.74 -6.30 3.57
CA TYR A 38 -8.53 -5.56 2.59
C TYR A 38 -10.01 -5.53 2.96
N GLN A 39 -10.66 -4.39 2.73
CA GLN A 39 -12.07 -4.18 3.02
C GLN A 39 -13.01 -5.20 2.34
N SER A 40 -12.59 -5.70 1.18
CA SER A 40 -13.31 -6.72 0.41
C SER A 40 -13.26 -8.12 1.02
N TYR A 41 -12.45 -8.36 2.06
CA TYR A 41 -12.40 -9.65 2.74
C TYR A 41 -13.76 -9.99 3.35
N ASP A 42 -14.28 -11.16 3.02
CA ASP A 42 -15.62 -11.63 3.39
C ASP A 42 -15.66 -12.45 4.69
N GLY A 43 -14.49 -12.84 5.21
CA GLY A 43 -14.37 -13.55 6.47
C GLY A 43 -14.51 -12.66 7.71
N SER A 44 -14.55 -13.31 8.87
CA SER A 44 -14.59 -12.65 10.17
C SER A 44 -13.26 -11.97 10.48
N PRO A 45 -13.25 -10.76 11.05
CA PRO A 45 -12.03 -10.12 11.53
C PRO A 45 -11.49 -10.84 12.77
N HIS A 46 -10.18 -11.05 12.79
CA HIS A 46 -9.40 -11.66 13.87
C HIS A 46 -8.48 -10.63 14.53
N THR A 47 -7.99 -9.65 13.76
CA THR A 47 -7.09 -8.60 14.25
C THR A 47 -7.68 -7.20 14.04
N PRO A 48 -7.19 -6.17 14.75
CA PRO A 48 -7.61 -4.78 14.52
C PRO A 48 -7.31 -4.28 13.10
N TYR A 49 -6.38 -4.93 12.40
CA TYR A 49 -5.95 -4.59 11.05
C TYR A 49 -6.75 -5.28 9.94
N ASP A 50 -7.64 -6.21 10.29
CA ASP A 50 -8.51 -6.84 9.30
C ASP A 50 -9.50 -5.84 8.73
N LYS A 51 -9.65 -5.88 7.40
CA LYS A 51 -10.53 -4.96 6.66
C LYS A 51 -10.19 -3.49 6.96
N SER A 52 -8.90 -3.17 7.00
CA SER A 52 -8.37 -1.83 7.31
C SER A 52 -7.97 -1.04 6.08
N VAL A 53 -7.74 -1.68 4.93
CA VAL A 53 -7.29 -1.01 3.71
C VAL A 53 -8.12 -1.30 2.49
N GLU A 54 -8.05 -0.39 1.53
CA GLU A 54 -8.54 -0.55 0.18
C GLU A 54 -7.61 0.23 -0.74
N ILE A 55 -7.01 -0.44 -1.74
CA ILE A 55 -6.15 0.22 -2.72
C ILE A 55 -6.96 0.48 -3.99
N LYS A 56 -6.94 1.73 -4.46
CA LYS A 56 -7.72 2.18 -5.61
C LYS A 56 -6.86 2.91 -6.62
N ILE A 57 -7.20 2.71 -7.90
CA ILE A 57 -6.84 3.60 -8.99
C ILE A 57 -8.10 4.39 -9.33
N GLU A 58 -8.11 5.67 -8.98
CA GLU A 58 -9.23 6.58 -9.17
C GLU A 58 -9.14 7.28 -10.53
N GLY A 59 -10.25 7.26 -11.26
CA GLY A 59 -10.43 7.94 -12.53
C GLY A 59 -10.59 9.45 -12.41
N ASN A 60 -9.83 10.12 -11.54
CA ASN A 60 -9.92 11.57 -11.32
C ASN A 60 -9.67 12.39 -12.62
N TYR A 61 -9.12 11.77 -13.67
CA TYR A 61 -9.05 12.34 -15.02
C TYR A 61 -10.42 12.62 -15.67
N VAL A 62 -11.48 11.94 -15.25
CA VAL A 62 -12.86 12.16 -15.70
C VAL A 62 -13.40 13.50 -15.15
N ASP A 63 -12.88 13.96 -14.02
CA ASP A 63 -13.27 15.20 -13.34
C ASP A 63 -12.28 16.36 -13.58
N GLY A 64 -11.44 16.25 -14.62
CA GLY A 64 -10.52 17.31 -15.05
C GLY A 64 -9.16 17.34 -14.35
N ALA A 65 -8.83 16.32 -13.54
CA ALA A 65 -7.45 16.12 -13.06
C ALA A 65 -6.54 15.58 -14.19
N TRP A 66 -5.23 15.80 -14.08
CA TRP A 66 -4.30 15.54 -15.17
C TRP A 66 -3.98 14.04 -15.38
N ALA A 67 -4.26 13.17 -14.39
CA ALA A 67 -3.93 11.74 -14.45
C ALA A 67 -4.85 10.89 -13.56
N LYS A 68 -4.82 9.55 -13.77
CA LYS A 68 -5.33 8.58 -12.80
C LYS A 68 -4.56 8.74 -11.48
N GLU A 69 -5.25 8.67 -10.35
CA GLU A 69 -4.61 8.76 -9.02
C GLU A 69 -4.73 7.44 -8.28
N CYS A 70 -3.58 6.89 -7.86
CA CYS A 70 -3.52 5.70 -7.04
C CYS A 70 -3.49 6.09 -5.57
N ARG A 71 -4.40 5.51 -4.78
CA ARG A 71 -4.56 5.81 -3.36
C ARG A 71 -4.71 4.55 -2.54
N ILE A 72 -4.13 4.55 -1.35
CA ILE A 72 -4.48 3.63 -0.27
C ILE A 72 -5.48 4.36 0.61
N HIS A 73 -6.67 3.79 0.76
CA HIS A 73 -7.65 4.21 1.76
C HIS A 73 -7.45 3.39 3.02
N TYR A 74 -7.28 4.08 4.15
CA TYR A 74 -7.23 3.46 5.46
C TYR A 74 -8.54 3.71 6.22
N LEU A 75 -9.07 2.66 6.84
CA LEU A 75 -10.46 2.56 7.28
C LEU A 75 -10.60 2.41 8.81
N LYS A 76 -9.48 2.24 9.53
CA LYS A 76 -9.44 2.20 11.00
C LYS A 76 -8.93 3.52 11.54
N ASP A 77 -8.65 3.60 12.83
CA ASP A 77 -8.23 4.82 13.49
C ASP A 77 -6.79 5.26 13.12
N GLU A 78 -6.55 6.56 13.19
CA GLU A 78 -5.24 7.15 12.84
C GLU A 78 -4.09 6.67 13.73
N SER A 79 -4.36 6.27 14.99
CA SER A 79 -3.30 5.78 15.87
C SER A 79 -2.76 4.44 15.41
N SER A 80 -3.66 3.54 14.98
CA SER A 80 -3.29 2.28 14.34
C SER A 80 -2.56 2.51 13.01
N LEU A 81 -2.92 3.53 12.22
CA LEU A 81 -2.16 3.88 11.01
C LEU A 81 -0.73 4.32 11.33
N ARG A 82 -0.55 5.20 12.32
CA ARG A 82 0.78 5.64 12.78
C ARG A 82 1.62 4.48 13.30
N ASN A 83 1.00 3.55 14.02
CA ASN A 83 1.67 2.35 14.54
C ASN A 83 2.05 1.36 13.44
N LEU A 84 1.23 1.26 12.39
CA LEU A 84 1.53 0.44 11.21
C LEU A 84 2.75 0.99 10.45
N SER A 85 2.75 2.30 10.17
CA SER A 85 3.87 2.97 9.50
C SER A 85 3.75 4.49 9.66
N GLN A 86 4.80 5.09 10.20
CA GLN A 86 4.88 6.54 10.29
C GLN A 86 4.96 7.16 8.88
N SER A 87 5.66 6.51 7.95
CA SER A 87 5.76 6.97 6.56
C SER A 87 4.41 6.96 5.83
N LEU A 88 3.56 5.96 6.06
CA LEU A 88 2.19 5.97 5.55
C LEU A 88 1.36 7.08 6.19
N SER A 89 1.48 7.28 7.51
CA SER A 89 0.78 8.37 8.21
C SER A 89 1.20 9.75 7.69
N ASP A 90 2.49 9.98 7.48
CA ASP A 90 3.03 11.28 7.02
C ASP A 90 2.63 11.57 5.57
N ALA A 91 2.53 10.53 4.73
CA ALA A 91 2.02 10.63 3.37
C ALA A 91 0.48 10.72 3.30
N SER A 92 -0.20 10.65 4.44
CA SER A 92 -1.67 10.64 4.49
C SER A 92 -2.28 12.04 4.47
N SER A 93 -3.53 12.09 4.01
CA SER A 93 -4.38 13.27 4.02
C SER A 93 -5.74 12.93 4.61
N ALA A 94 -6.52 13.95 4.97
CA ALA A 94 -7.85 13.78 5.53
C ALA A 94 -8.72 12.84 4.67
N GLY A 95 -9.31 11.85 5.33
CA GLY A 95 -10.22 10.89 4.71
C GLY A 95 -11.60 11.46 4.37
N ARG A 96 -12.55 10.56 4.17
CA ARG A 96 -13.97 10.86 4.00
C ARG A 96 -14.75 10.02 5.02
N PRO A 97 -14.92 10.50 6.26
CA PRO A 97 -15.53 9.72 7.33
C PRO A 97 -16.94 9.21 7.01
N THR A 98 -17.70 9.95 6.18
CA THR A 98 -19.02 9.53 5.67
C THR A 98 -18.99 8.25 4.83
N HIS A 99 -17.81 7.84 4.36
CA HIS A 99 -17.56 6.63 3.60
C HIS A 99 -16.68 5.63 4.38
N GLY A 100 -16.47 5.85 5.68
CA GLY A 100 -15.60 5.03 6.52
C GLY A 100 -14.10 5.19 6.25
N ILE A 101 -13.70 6.11 5.37
CA ILE A 101 -12.29 6.37 5.07
C ILE A 101 -11.76 7.37 6.09
N ILE A 102 -10.83 6.94 6.93
CA ILE A 102 -10.20 7.77 7.95
C ILE A 102 -9.03 8.55 7.35
N ALA A 103 -8.21 7.91 6.52
CA ALA A 103 -7.09 8.54 5.85
C ALA A 103 -6.99 8.12 4.37
N ARG A 104 -6.51 9.04 3.53
CA ARG A 104 -6.19 8.81 2.12
C ARG A 104 -4.71 9.05 1.90
N ILE A 105 -4.00 8.02 1.44
CA ILE A 105 -2.56 8.07 1.21
C ILE A 105 -2.35 8.08 -0.30
N ASN A 106 -1.83 9.19 -0.83
CA ASN A 106 -1.51 9.31 -2.26
C ASN A 106 -0.20 8.57 -2.55
N SER A 107 -0.23 7.63 -3.49
CA SER A 107 0.88 6.69 -3.65
C SER A 107 1.00 6.15 -5.07
N ASN A 108 0.93 7.02 -6.08
CA ASN A 108 1.07 6.66 -7.50
C ASN A 108 2.27 5.75 -7.78
N GLU A 109 3.49 6.21 -7.47
CA GLU A 109 4.71 5.45 -7.73
C GLU A 109 4.75 4.14 -6.94
N PHE A 110 4.32 4.16 -5.68
CA PHE A 110 4.36 2.97 -4.82
C PHE A 110 3.33 1.92 -5.25
N ILE A 111 2.09 2.31 -5.58
CA ILE A 111 1.08 1.36 -6.07
C ILE A 111 1.46 0.82 -7.45
N ASN A 112 1.99 1.67 -8.34
CA ASN A 112 2.51 1.18 -9.62
C ASN A 112 3.64 0.18 -9.42
N HIS A 113 4.53 0.42 -8.45
CA HIS A 113 5.57 -0.52 -8.03
C HIS A 113 5.00 -1.84 -7.51
N LEU A 114 3.95 -1.82 -6.67
CA LEU A 114 3.27 -3.05 -6.24
C LEU A 114 2.72 -3.86 -7.43
N ILE A 115 2.16 -3.17 -8.43
CA ILE A 115 1.60 -3.80 -9.62
C ILE A 115 2.71 -4.38 -10.50
N SER A 116 3.73 -3.58 -10.86
CA SER A 116 4.77 -3.98 -11.81
C SER A 116 5.74 -5.00 -11.22
N ASP A 117 6.17 -4.77 -9.98
CA ASP A 117 7.30 -5.49 -9.40
C ASP A 117 6.82 -6.66 -8.56
N TYR A 118 5.64 -6.53 -7.92
CA TYR A 118 5.05 -7.56 -7.06
C TYR A 118 3.83 -8.27 -7.63
N ASN A 119 3.39 -7.95 -8.86
CA ASN A 119 2.23 -8.55 -9.52
C ASN A 119 0.90 -8.34 -8.78
N PHE A 120 0.72 -7.20 -8.10
CA PHE A 120 -0.61 -6.83 -7.62
C PHE A 120 -1.53 -6.64 -8.82
N ASP A 121 -2.73 -7.21 -8.76
CA ASP A 121 -3.66 -7.24 -9.87
C ASP A 121 -4.65 -6.08 -9.81
N VAL A 122 -5.01 -5.55 -10.98
CA VAL A 122 -5.96 -4.44 -11.11
C VAL A 122 -7.32 -5.01 -11.52
N SER A 123 -8.24 -5.08 -10.56
CA SER A 123 -9.62 -5.47 -10.81
C SER A 123 -10.38 -4.34 -11.48
N ARG A 124 -10.60 -4.51 -12.80
CA ARG A 124 -11.33 -3.55 -13.63
C ARG A 124 -12.83 -3.68 -13.37
N THR A 125 -13.39 -2.68 -12.70
CA THR A 125 -14.80 -2.65 -12.33
C THR A 125 -15.71 -2.08 -13.43
N GLY A 126 -15.12 -1.44 -14.45
CA GLY A 126 -15.85 -0.63 -15.43
C GLY A 126 -16.48 0.65 -14.83
N ARG A 127 -16.13 0.99 -13.58
CA ARG A 127 -16.61 2.18 -12.85
C ARG A 127 -15.48 3.19 -12.65
N TYR A 128 -15.78 4.24 -11.89
CA TYR A 128 -14.86 5.33 -11.55
C TYR A 128 -13.55 4.88 -10.89
N SER A 129 -13.59 3.82 -10.08
CA SER A 129 -12.42 3.29 -9.40
C SER A 129 -12.15 1.83 -9.80
N GLU A 130 -10.89 1.54 -10.11
CA GLU A 130 -10.35 0.19 -10.22
C GLU A 130 -9.73 -0.18 -8.87
N PHE A 131 -9.82 -1.46 -8.48
CA PHE A 131 -9.23 -1.93 -7.22
C PHE A 131 -7.90 -2.62 -7.47
N VAL A 132 -6.96 -2.49 -6.55
CA VAL A 132 -5.69 -3.20 -6.59
C VAL A 132 -5.67 -4.23 -5.47
N LEU A 133 -5.41 -5.49 -5.81
CA LEU A 133 -5.39 -6.62 -4.87
C LEU A 133 -4.05 -7.34 -4.93
N PRO A 134 -3.55 -7.86 -3.79
CA PRO A 134 -2.29 -8.58 -3.76
C PRO A 134 -2.44 -9.95 -4.45
N PRO A 135 -1.36 -10.49 -5.04
CA PRO A 135 -1.33 -11.88 -5.47
C PRO A 135 -1.15 -12.80 -4.25
N LEU A 136 -0.92 -14.09 -4.49
CA LEU A 136 -0.56 -15.02 -3.42
C LEU A 136 0.73 -14.59 -2.73
N LYS A 137 0.78 -14.75 -1.41
CA LYS A 137 1.94 -14.43 -0.56
C LYS A 137 3.26 -14.96 -1.12
N ASP A 138 3.30 -16.22 -1.53
CA ASP A 138 4.51 -16.88 -2.03
C ASP A 138 5.07 -16.21 -3.30
N ILE A 139 4.20 -15.60 -4.13
CA ILE A 139 4.62 -14.84 -5.31
C ILE A 139 5.37 -13.57 -4.88
N VAL A 140 4.83 -12.86 -3.89
CA VAL A 140 5.45 -11.64 -3.36
C VAL A 140 6.77 -11.96 -2.67
N LEU A 141 6.81 -12.99 -1.83
CA LEU A 141 8.02 -13.46 -1.14
C LEU A 141 9.12 -13.82 -2.13
N ALA A 142 8.84 -14.62 -3.15
CA ALA A 142 9.84 -14.99 -4.16
C ALA A 142 10.44 -13.76 -4.87
N LYS A 143 9.64 -12.72 -5.14
CA LYS A 143 10.12 -11.48 -5.76
C LYS A 143 10.92 -10.62 -4.79
N LEU A 144 10.50 -10.56 -3.52
CA LEU A 144 11.22 -9.88 -2.46
C LEU A 144 12.60 -10.54 -2.23
N GLU A 145 12.63 -11.86 -2.06
CA GLU A 145 13.86 -12.66 -1.89
C GLU A 145 14.86 -12.41 -3.02
N ASN A 146 14.41 -12.49 -4.27
CA ASN A 146 15.27 -12.22 -5.43
C ASN A 146 15.82 -10.79 -5.40
N SER A 147 15.01 -9.80 -5.02
CA SER A 147 15.44 -8.41 -4.93
C SER A 147 16.48 -8.20 -3.82
N LEU A 148 16.26 -8.81 -2.65
CA LEU A 148 17.18 -8.77 -1.51
C LEU A 148 18.53 -9.43 -1.84
N LEU A 149 18.50 -10.61 -2.48
CA LEU A 149 19.70 -11.32 -2.91
C LEU A 149 20.52 -10.51 -3.92
N ASN A 150 19.85 -9.88 -4.90
CA ASN A 150 20.52 -9.06 -5.91
C ASN A 150 21.22 -7.84 -5.30
N ASP A 151 20.70 -7.32 -4.19
CA ASP A 151 21.28 -6.20 -3.46
C ASP A 151 22.30 -6.65 -2.39
N GLY A 152 22.49 -7.95 -2.19
CA GLY A 152 23.41 -8.50 -1.17
C GLY A 152 22.93 -8.29 0.27
N LEU A 153 21.62 -8.25 0.49
CA LEU A 153 20.99 -8.00 1.79
C LEU A 153 20.67 -9.30 2.56
N ASP A 154 20.42 -9.16 3.86
CA ASP A 154 20.01 -10.26 4.74
C ASP A 154 18.58 -10.72 4.44
N VAL A 155 18.47 -11.78 3.65
CA VAL A 155 17.18 -12.32 3.20
C VAL A 155 16.33 -12.79 4.38
N ASP A 156 16.90 -13.58 5.30
CA ASP A 156 16.14 -14.20 6.38
C ASP A 156 15.58 -13.14 7.34
N GLY A 157 16.38 -12.12 7.67
CA GLY A 157 15.94 -11.00 8.50
C GLY A 157 14.77 -10.23 7.89
N PHE A 158 14.85 -9.91 6.59
CA PHE A 158 13.77 -9.20 5.90
C PHE A 158 12.52 -10.06 5.66
N ILE A 159 12.65 -11.37 5.43
CA ILE A 159 11.49 -12.27 5.42
C ILE A 159 10.79 -12.25 6.77
N GLY A 160 11.53 -12.29 7.88
CA GLY A 160 10.96 -12.15 9.22
C GLY A 160 10.11 -10.89 9.37
N ILE A 161 10.63 -9.75 8.93
CA ILE A 161 9.91 -8.46 8.97
C ILE A 161 8.67 -8.46 8.07
N PHE A 162 8.76 -9.07 6.88
CA PHE A 162 7.62 -9.24 6.00
C PHE A 162 6.52 -10.05 6.68
N GLU A 163 6.88 -11.15 7.33
CA GLU A 163 5.94 -12.01 8.05
C GLU A 163 5.29 -11.28 9.23
N GLU A 164 6.03 -10.46 9.96
CA GLU A 164 5.46 -9.63 11.04
C GLU A 164 4.35 -8.71 10.51
N GLY A 165 4.59 -8.03 9.38
CA GLY A 165 3.58 -7.18 8.74
C GLY A 165 2.40 -7.98 8.16
N PHE A 166 2.68 -9.14 7.55
CA PHE A 166 1.67 -10.03 6.99
C PHE A 166 0.71 -10.56 8.05
N ASN A 167 1.21 -10.86 9.25
CA ASN A 167 0.44 -11.50 10.33
C ASN A 167 -0.29 -10.53 11.27
N LEU A 168 -0.28 -9.22 10.95
CA LEU A 168 -0.97 -8.17 11.71
C LEU A 168 -2.48 -8.38 11.92
#